data_AF-A0A536ZUM8-F1
#
_entry.id   AF-A0A536ZUM8-F1
#
_cell.length_a   1.000
_cell.length_b   1.000
_cell.length_c   1.000
_cell.angle_alpha   90.00
_cell.angle_beta   90.00
_cell.angle_gamma   90.00
#
_symmetry.space_group_name_H-M   'P 1'
#
loop_
_entity.id
_entity.type
_entity.pdbx_description
1 polymer ?
#
loop_
_entity_poly.entity_id
_entity_poly.type
_entity_poly.pdbx_seq_one_letter_code
_entity_poly.pdbx_strand_id
1 'polypeptide(L)'
;MATNFKRLCAALAVIPWPLAALAAPGCPALEQFLLGKAVGVLCFHSDDLRTNNPLTTPANNSITTFADGTTLPGVSVLGFPANFGSFTPVTDRGVISTGPTLSSGPVPGIQVEGWFADDPTNQARFVLRFPDDWNGKLVVAGASGTRSEYNGDWAWS
;
A
#
# COMPACT_ATOMS: atom_id res chain seq x y z
N MET A 1 54.47 -38.84 32.14
CA MET A 1 54.02 -37.74 33.02
C MET A 1 52.80 -37.12 32.38
N ALA A 2 51.72 -36.96 33.14
CA ALA A 2 50.35 -36.84 32.68
C ALA A 2 49.95 -35.40 32.25
N THR A 3 49.12 -35.34 31.20
CA THR A 3 47.94 -34.49 30.95
C THR A 3 47.99 -32.97 31.20
N ASN A 4 47.58 -32.17 30.20
CA ASN A 4 46.37 -31.31 30.28
C ASN A 4 46.16 -30.46 29.03
N PHE A 5 45.33 -30.96 28.11
CA PHE A 5 44.76 -30.18 27.01
C PHE A 5 43.45 -29.54 27.51
N LYS A 6 43.49 -28.25 27.87
CA LYS A 6 42.30 -27.51 28.30
C LYS A 6 41.40 -27.24 27.08
N ARG A 7 40.25 -27.89 27.04
CA ARG A 7 39.17 -27.60 26.10
C ARG A 7 38.59 -26.21 26.43
N LEU A 8 38.81 -25.22 25.58
CA LEU A 8 38.00 -24.00 25.61
C LEU A 8 36.64 -24.31 24.98
N CYS A 9 35.61 -24.43 25.81
CA CYS A 9 34.24 -24.35 25.36
C CYS A 9 33.92 -22.89 25.04
N ALA A 10 33.82 -22.54 23.76
CA ALA A 10 33.24 -21.28 23.33
C ALA A 10 31.73 -21.36 23.53
N ALA A 11 31.22 -20.73 24.58
CA ALA A 11 29.78 -20.51 24.72
C ALA A 11 29.37 -19.45 23.70
N LEU A 12 28.73 -19.86 22.60
CA LEU A 12 28.00 -18.93 21.74
C LEU A 12 26.86 -18.34 22.57
N ALA A 13 26.98 -17.06 22.92
CA ALA A 13 25.85 -16.29 23.44
C ALA A 13 24.79 -16.22 22.33
N VAL A 14 23.68 -16.93 22.52
CA VAL A 14 22.48 -16.75 21.72
C VAL A 14 21.93 -15.38 22.10
N ILE A 15 22.26 -14.36 21.32
CA ILE A 15 21.67 -13.03 21.46
C ILE A 15 20.19 -13.21 21.09
N PRO A 16 19.24 -13.00 22.01
CA PRO A 16 17.84 -12.97 21.64
C PRO A 16 17.65 -11.72 20.79
N TRP A 17 17.54 -11.89 19.47
CA TRP A 17 17.01 -10.81 18.65
C TRP A 17 15.61 -10.52 19.17
N PRO A 18 15.34 -9.30 19.67
CA PRO A 18 13.95 -8.93 19.87
C PRO A 18 13.28 -9.08 18.52
N LEU A 19 12.17 -9.80 18.47
CA LEU A 19 11.19 -9.66 17.40
C LEU A 19 10.70 -8.21 17.51
N ALA A 20 11.48 -7.28 16.98
CA ALA A 20 11.05 -5.91 16.80
C ALA A 20 9.80 -6.03 15.93
N ALA A 21 8.66 -5.56 16.46
CA ALA A 21 7.55 -5.20 15.60
C ALA A 21 8.16 -4.34 14.49
N LEU A 22 8.13 -4.83 13.26
CA LEU A 22 8.64 -4.10 12.12
C LEU A 22 7.73 -2.88 11.98
N ALA A 23 8.17 -1.74 12.50
CA ALA A 23 7.51 -0.48 12.22
C ALA A 23 7.35 -0.34 10.70
N ALA A 24 6.21 0.18 10.27
CA ALA A 24 5.98 0.42 8.85
C ALA A 24 7.16 1.22 8.24
N PRO A 25 7.63 0.85 7.04
CA PRO A 25 8.72 1.56 6.39
C PRO A 25 8.29 3.00 6.07
N GLY A 26 9.16 3.96 6.40
CA GLY A 26 8.94 5.37 6.03
C GLY A 26 9.00 5.61 4.52
N CYS A 27 8.46 6.74 4.05
CA CYS A 27 8.46 7.10 2.63
C CYS A 27 9.82 7.00 1.93
N PRO A 28 10.94 7.49 2.50
CA PRO A 28 12.24 7.37 1.85
C PRO A 28 12.66 5.92 1.55
N ALA A 29 12.32 4.98 2.44
CA ALA A 29 12.63 3.56 2.25
C ALA A 29 11.73 2.93 1.18
N LEU A 30 10.45 3.29 1.16
CA LEU A 30 9.49 2.82 0.16
C LEU A 30 9.81 3.35 -1.24
N GLU A 31 10.08 4.65 -1.37
CA GLU A 31 10.50 5.28 -2.62
C GLU A 31 11.79 4.64 -3.14
N GLN A 32 12.80 4.47 -2.28
CA GLN A 32 14.04 3.78 -2.63
C GLN A 32 13.79 2.34 -3.10
N PHE A 33 12.87 1.62 -2.45
CA PHE A 33 12.51 0.26 -2.86
C PHE A 33 11.82 0.23 -4.22
N LEU A 34 11.01 1.24 -4.53
CA LEU A 34 10.23 1.35 -5.76
C LEU A 34 11.02 1.93 -6.93
N LEU A 35 12.23 2.45 -6.72
CA LEU A 35 13.10 2.92 -7.79
C LEU A 35 13.29 1.85 -8.88
N GLY A 36 12.97 2.23 -10.12
CA GLY A 36 13.03 1.36 -11.30
C GLY A 36 11.92 0.31 -11.39
N LYS A 37 11.06 0.18 -10.38
CA LYS A 37 9.89 -0.72 -10.38
C LYS A 37 8.59 0.04 -10.59
N ALA A 38 8.54 1.29 -10.13
CA ALA A 38 7.38 2.14 -10.28
C ALA A 38 7.75 3.54 -10.77
N VAL A 39 6.77 4.19 -11.38
CA VAL A 39 6.84 5.58 -11.85
C VAL A 39 5.71 6.40 -11.24
N GLY A 40 5.91 7.72 -11.14
CA GLY A 40 4.91 8.62 -10.56
C GLY A 40 4.55 8.27 -9.12
N VAL A 41 5.55 7.88 -8.32
CA VAL A 41 5.35 7.47 -6.93
C VAL A 41 5.03 8.70 -6.08
N LEU A 42 3.84 8.71 -5.49
CA LEU A 42 3.44 9.68 -4.46
C LEU A 42 3.38 8.93 -3.12
N CYS A 43 4.19 9.37 -2.15
CA CYS A 43 4.19 8.80 -0.80
C CYS A 43 3.91 9.88 0.24
N PHE A 44 2.97 9.62 1.14
CA PHE A 44 2.66 10.52 2.24
C PHE A 44 2.16 9.78 3.47
N HIS A 45 2.39 10.38 4.64
CA HIS A 45 1.78 9.93 5.89
C HIS A 45 0.38 10.55 6.04
N SER A 46 -0.54 9.79 6.62
CA SER A 46 -1.89 10.22 6.93
C SER A 46 -2.27 9.80 8.34
N ASP A 47 -3.03 10.65 9.02
CA ASP A 47 -3.57 10.34 10.35
C ASP A 47 -4.68 9.27 10.32
N ASP A 48 -5.25 8.98 9.14
CA ASP A 48 -6.27 7.95 8.98
C ASP A 48 -6.27 7.33 7.57
N LEU A 49 -5.80 6.10 7.46
CA LEU A 49 -5.80 5.30 6.22
C LEU A 49 -7.15 4.68 5.91
N ARG A 50 -8.15 4.83 6.79
CA ARG A 50 -9.51 4.30 6.58
C ARG A 50 -10.24 5.05 5.47
N THR A 51 -11.28 4.41 4.95
CA THR A 51 -12.04 4.88 3.78
C THR A 51 -12.93 6.10 3.99
N ASN A 52 -12.97 6.65 5.21
CA ASN A 52 -13.67 7.88 5.56
C ASN A 52 -12.80 9.14 5.41
N ASN A 53 -11.51 9.00 5.09
CA ASN A 53 -10.59 10.11 4.88
C ASN A 53 -10.48 10.46 3.37
N PRO A 54 -10.89 11.67 2.95
CA PRO A 54 -10.84 12.06 1.54
C PRO A 54 -9.44 12.22 0.97
N LEU A 55 -8.41 12.35 1.83
CA LEU A 55 -7.01 12.41 1.40
C LEU A 55 -6.50 11.04 0.93
N THR A 56 -6.95 9.96 1.57
CA THR A 56 -6.49 8.59 1.31
C THR A 56 -7.50 7.76 0.51
N THR A 57 -8.77 8.19 0.47
CA THR A 57 -9.83 7.54 -0.30
C THR A 57 -10.62 8.58 -1.10
N PRO A 58 -10.51 8.58 -2.44
CA PRO A 58 -11.18 9.54 -3.29
C PRO A 58 -12.69 9.31 -3.35
N ALA A 59 -13.44 10.37 -3.64
CA ALA A 59 -14.89 10.30 -3.79
C ALA A 59 -15.29 9.26 -4.84
N ASN A 60 -16.27 8.41 -4.51
CA ASN A 60 -16.68 7.28 -5.35
C ASN A 60 -15.52 6.37 -5.75
N ASN A 61 -14.47 6.27 -4.93
CA ASN A 61 -13.26 5.52 -5.25
C ASN A 61 -12.78 5.82 -6.69
N SER A 62 -12.97 7.06 -7.15
CA SER A 62 -12.80 7.43 -8.55
C SER A 62 -11.70 8.46 -8.64
N ILE A 63 -10.76 8.24 -9.55
CA ILE A 63 -9.59 9.12 -9.66
C ILE A 63 -9.48 9.76 -11.03
N THR A 64 -9.21 11.05 -10.99
CA THR A 64 -8.81 11.91 -12.12
C THR A 64 -7.41 12.48 -11.90
N THR A 65 -6.97 12.51 -10.64
CA THR A 65 -5.69 12.98 -10.14
C THR A 65 -5.22 12.06 -9.02
N PHE A 66 -3.94 12.13 -8.68
CA PHE A 66 -3.40 11.60 -7.44
C PHE A 66 -3.90 12.42 -6.23
N ALA A 67 -3.61 11.96 -5.01
CA ALA A 67 -3.97 12.66 -3.77
C ALA A 67 -3.37 14.07 -3.66
N ASP A 68 -2.22 14.33 -4.28
CA ASP A 68 -1.58 15.66 -4.34
C ASP A 68 -2.15 16.57 -5.44
N GLY A 69 -3.14 16.09 -6.21
CA GLY A 69 -3.77 16.82 -7.31
C GLY A 69 -3.04 16.73 -8.64
N THR A 70 -1.91 16.01 -8.72
CA THR A 70 -1.24 15.78 -10.01
C THR A 70 -2.11 14.93 -10.93
N THR A 71 -2.14 15.26 -12.22
CA THR A 71 -2.98 14.56 -13.20
C THR A 71 -2.47 13.16 -13.45
N LEU A 72 -3.39 12.20 -13.57
CA LEU A 72 -3.00 10.81 -13.84
C LEU A 72 -2.37 10.69 -15.24
N PRO A 73 -1.20 10.02 -15.37
CA PRO A 73 -0.68 9.61 -16.66
C PRO A 73 -1.58 8.52 -17.27
N GLY A 74 -1.47 8.30 -18.58
CA GLY A 74 -2.21 7.22 -19.26
C GLY A 74 -2.53 7.54 -20.71
N VAL A 75 -3.11 6.56 -21.41
CA VAL A 75 -3.45 6.68 -22.82
C VAL A 75 -4.91 7.13 -22.96
N SER A 76 -5.12 8.24 -23.68
CA SER A 76 -6.46 8.62 -24.15
C SER A 76 -6.87 7.64 -25.25
N VAL A 77 -7.98 6.94 -25.05
CA VAL A 77 -8.54 6.00 -26.02
C VAL A 77 -9.82 6.60 -26.59
N LEU A 78 -9.94 6.70 -27.91
CA LEU A 78 -11.14 7.20 -28.59
C LEU A 78 -11.60 8.61 -28.13
N GLY A 79 -10.66 9.46 -27.72
CA GLY A 79 -10.95 10.80 -27.18
C GLY A 79 -11.43 10.81 -25.73
N PHE A 80 -11.47 9.66 -25.05
CA PHE A 80 -11.72 9.60 -23.62
C PHE A 80 -10.47 9.96 -22.81
N PRO A 81 -10.61 10.60 -21.64
CA PRO A 81 -9.48 10.90 -20.75
C PRO A 81 -8.66 9.65 -20.37
N ALA A 82 -7.38 9.85 -20.00
CA ALA A 82 -6.47 8.79 -19.58
C ALA A 82 -6.97 7.96 -18.38
N ASN A 83 -7.90 8.50 -17.61
CA ASN A 83 -8.52 7.86 -16.45
C ASN A 83 -9.90 7.24 -16.77
N PHE A 84 -10.26 7.11 -18.04
CA PHE A 84 -11.52 6.47 -18.45
C PHE A 84 -11.62 5.05 -17.88
N GLY A 85 -12.73 4.73 -17.22
CA GLY A 85 -12.94 3.47 -16.52
C GLY A 85 -12.61 3.52 -15.03
N SER A 86 -11.82 4.49 -14.56
CA SER A 86 -11.43 4.66 -13.15
C SER A 86 -12.56 5.17 -12.24
N PHE A 87 -13.74 4.58 -12.36
CA PHE A 87 -14.96 4.94 -11.66
C PHE A 87 -15.52 3.74 -10.88
N THR A 88 -15.72 3.91 -9.58
CA THR A 88 -16.25 2.86 -8.70
C THR A 88 -17.29 3.44 -7.74
N PRO A 89 -18.54 3.65 -8.19
CA PRO A 89 -19.53 4.33 -7.38
C PRO A 89 -19.71 3.62 -6.04
N VAL A 90 -19.82 4.40 -4.95
CA VAL A 90 -19.91 3.85 -3.60
C VAL A 90 -21.12 2.92 -3.42
N THR A 91 -22.14 3.03 -4.27
CA THR A 91 -23.30 2.13 -4.30
C THR A 91 -22.94 0.68 -4.60
N ASP A 92 -21.84 0.42 -5.31
CA ASP A 92 -21.44 -0.95 -5.68
C ASP A 92 -20.85 -1.71 -4.48
N ARG A 93 -20.42 -0.98 -3.44
CA ARG A 93 -19.84 -1.53 -2.21
C ARG A 93 -20.74 -2.59 -1.56
N GLY A 94 -22.04 -2.32 -1.49
CA GLY A 94 -23.04 -3.20 -0.90
C GLY A 94 -23.37 -4.46 -1.71
N VAL A 95 -22.93 -4.54 -2.97
CA VAL A 95 -23.05 -5.75 -3.81
C VAL A 95 -21.85 -6.68 -3.59
N ILE A 96 -20.68 -6.12 -3.30
CA ILE A 96 -19.40 -6.85 -3.26
C ILE A 96 -19.10 -7.40 -1.86
N SER A 97 -19.47 -6.67 -0.80
CA SER A 97 -19.17 -7.05 0.58
C SER A 97 -20.14 -6.43 1.57
N THR A 98 -20.40 -7.11 2.69
CA THR A 98 -21.10 -6.55 3.85
C THR A 98 -20.25 -5.54 4.64
N GLY A 99 -19.00 -5.31 4.22
CA GLY A 99 -18.05 -4.40 4.83
C GLY A 99 -17.19 -5.07 5.91
N PRO A 100 -16.05 -4.46 6.27
CA PRO A 100 -15.18 -4.95 7.32
C PRO A 100 -15.82 -4.74 8.69
N THR A 101 -15.27 -5.44 9.69
CA THR A 101 -15.49 -5.05 11.08
C THR A 101 -14.86 -3.67 11.29
N LEU A 102 -15.62 -2.73 11.85
CA LEU A 102 -15.14 -1.37 12.11
C LEU A 102 -13.95 -1.39 13.07
N SER A 103 -12.92 -0.61 12.75
CA SER A 103 -11.82 -0.35 13.68
C SER A 103 -12.29 0.50 14.86
N SER A 104 -11.63 0.36 16.01
CA SER A 104 -11.95 1.14 17.22
C SER A 104 -11.53 2.62 17.15
N GLY A 105 -10.78 3.02 16.12
CA GLY A 105 -10.27 4.37 15.94
C GLY A 105 -9.57 4.59 14.59
N PRO A 106 -9.05 5.81 14.35
CA PRO A 106 -8.23 6.13 13.18
C PRO A 106 -7.04 5.16 13.05
N VAL A 107 -6.65 4.90 11.81
CA VAL A 107 -5.49 4.05 11.50
C VAL A 107 -4.42 4.92 10.86
N PRO A 108 -3.50 5.53 11.63
CA PRO A 108 -2.44 6.35 11.06
C PRO A 108 -1.44 5.47 10.29
N GLY A 109 -0.80 6.03 9.28
CA GLY A 109 0.21 5.32 8.50
C GLY A 109 0.53 5.98 7.18
N ILE A 110 1.17 5.23 6.29
CA ILE A 110 1.63 5.71 4.99
C ILE A 110 0.76 5.18 3.87
N GLN A 111 0.40 6.06 2.94
CA GLN A 111 -0.17 5.71 1.65
C GLN A 111 0.87 5.95 0.56
N VAL A 112 0.95 5.01 -0.40
CA VAL A 112 1.75 5.13 -1.60
C VAL A 112 0.87 4.89 -2.82
N GLU A 113 0.93 5.81 -3.78
CA GLU A 113 0.27 5.72 -5.08
C GLU A 113 1.34 5.61 -6.17
N GLY A 114 1.05 4.88 -7.24
CA GLY A 114 1.97 4.75 -8.37
C GLY A 114 1.54 3.74 -9.42
N TRP A 115 2.46 3.47 -10.35
CA TRP A 115 2.23 2.61 -11.52
C TRP A 115 3.44 1.73 -11.77
N PHE A 116 3.23 0.53 -12.30
CA PHE A 116 4.33 -0.35 -12.69
C PHE A 116 5.15 0.25 -13.83
N ALA A 117 6.48 0.29 -13.67
CA ALA A 117 7.38 0.95 -14.62
C ALA A 117 7.49 0.22 -15.98
N ASP A 118 7.15 -1.07 -16.03
CA ASP A 118 7.14 -1.89 -17.24
C ASP A 118 5.79 -1.86 -17.98
N ASP A 119 4.81 -1.07 -17.52
CA ASP A 119 3.56 -0.84 -18.23
C ASP A 119 3.63 0.42 -19.11
N PRO A 120 3.80 0.28 -20.44
CA PRO A 120 3.91 1.42 -21.35
C PRO A 120 2.61 2.22 -21.49
N THR A 121 1.48 1.68 -21.03
CA THR A 121 0.17 2.34 -21.14
C THR A 121 -0.19 3.19 -19.91
N ASN A 122 0.58 3.06 -18.82
CA ASN A 122 0.26 3.62 -17.50
C ASN A 122 -1.22 3.36 -17.16
N GLN A 123 -1.59 2.09 -17.01
CA GLN A 123 -2.91 1.61 -16.58
C GLN A 123 -2.80 0.70 -15.35
N ALA A 124 -1.66 0.02 -15.18
CA ALA A 124 -1.33 -0.84 -14.04
C ALA A 124 -0.98 0.01 -12.79
N ARG A 125 -2.03 0.57 -12.18
CA ARG A 125 -1.96 1.34 -10.93
C ARG A 125 -1.86 0.47 -9.71
N PHE A 126 -1.33 1.06 -8.65
CA PHE A 126 -1.45 0.52 -7.31
C PHE A 126 -1.67 1.63 -6.28
N VAL A 127 -2.31 1.22 -5.19
CA VAL A 127 -2.29 1.90 -3.89
C VAL A 127 -1.73 0.90 -2.88
N LEU A 128 -0.73 1.34 -2.11
CA LEU A 128 -0.20 0.61 -0.97
C LEU A 128 -0.52 1.38 0.31
N ARG A 129 -0.87 0.66 1.38
CA ARG A 129 -1.14 1.25 2.69
C ARG A 129 -0.38 0.49 3.77
N PHE A 130 0.36 1.24 4.57
CA PHE A 130 1.21 0.73 5.65
C PHE A 130 0.79 1.39 6.97
N PRO A 131 -0.05 0.74 7.79
CA PRO A 131 -0.40 1.23 9.11
C PRO A 131 0.84 1.39 9.99
N ASP A 132 0.92 2.44 10.80
CA ASP A 132 2.05 2.65 11.71
C ASP A 132 2.21 1.48 12.69
N ASP A 133 1.08 0.97 13.20
CA ASP A 133 1.00 -0.26 14.01
C ASP A 133 0.63 -1.47 13.13
N TRP A 134 1.59 -1.89 12.30
CA TRP A 134 1.39 -3.00 11.38
C TRP A 134 1.57 -4.36 12.07
N ASN A 135 0.56 -5.22 11.95
CA ASN A 135 0.59 -6.59 12.50
C ASN A 135 1.41 -7.60 11.67
N GLY A 136 2.17 -7.13 10.68
CA GLY A 136 3.03 -7.95 9.82
C GLY A 136 2.29 -8.78 8.77
N LYS A 137 0.98 -8.59 8.58
CA LYS A 137 0.19 -9.32 7.56
C LYS A 137 0.01 -8.51 6.29
N LEU A 138 0.03 -9.20 5.16
CA LEU A 138 -0.24 -8.61 3.86
C LEU A 138 -1.65 -8.97 3.40
N VAL A 139 -2.39 -7.97 2.95
CA VAL A 139 -3.65 -8.11 2.21
C VAL A 139 -3.40 -7.59 0.80
N VAL A 140 -3.79 -8.37 -0.22
CA VAL A 140 -3.70 -7.99 -1.62
C VAL A 140 -5.07 -8.13 -2.24
N ALA A 141 -5.54 -7.08 -2.91
CA ALA A 141 -6.77 -7.07 -3.67
C ALA A 141 -6.51 -6.55 -5.09
N GLY A 142 -7.19 -7.13 -6.06
CA GLY A 142 -7.17 -6.66 -7.45
C GLY A 142 -8.37 -5.77 -7.75
N ALA A 143 -8.20 -4.81 -8.65
CA ALA A 143 -9.31 -4.06 -9.20
C ALA A 143 -10.19 -4.96 -10.08
N SER A 144 -11.51 -4.86 -9.93
CA SER A 144 -12.45 -5.61 -10.79
C SER A 144 -12.79 -4.84 -12.07
N GLY A 145 -12.68 -5.52 -13.22
CA GLY A 145 -13.00 -4.92 -14.52
C GLY A 145 -12.13 -3.71 -14.84
N THR A 146 -12.77 -2.61 -15.27
CA THR A 146 -12.07 -1.36 -15.64
C THR A 146 -11.91 -0.37 -14.49
N ARG A 147 -12.28 -0.75 -13.27
CA ARG A 147 -12.35 0.13 -12.09
C ARG A 147 -10.98 0.62 -11.62
N SER A 148 -10.99 1.63 -10.76
CA SER A 148 -9.79 2.10 -10.06
C SER A 148 -9.21 1.04 -9.12
N GLU A 149 -7.95 1.21 -8.77
CA GLU A 149 -7.23 0.52 -7.70
C GLU A 149 -7.90 0.66 -6.32
N TYR A 150 -8.72 1.70 -6.12
CA TYR A 150 -9.50 1.92 -4.92
C TYR A 150 -10.79 1.08 -4.85
N ASN A 151 -11.13 0.28 -5.86
CA ASN A 151 -12.40 -0.47 -5.87
C ASN A 151 -12.56 -1.38 -4.64
N GLY A 152 -11.46 -1.93 -4.14
CA GLY A 152 -11.44 -2.84 -3.00
C GLY A 152 -11.61 -2.17 -1.64
N ASP A 153 -11.53 -0.83 -1.56
CA ASP A 153 -11.43 -0.10 -0.29
C ASP A 153 -12.53 -0.48 0.70
N TRP A 154 -13.76 -0.64 0.22
CA TRP A 154 -14.86 -1.01 1.11
C TRP A 154 -14.69 -2.37 1.80
N ALA A 155 -14.02 -3.33 1.17
CA ALA A 155 -13.88 -4.67 1.72
C ALA A 155 -12.59 -4.85 2.52
N TRP A 156 -11.54 -4.09 2.21
CA TRP A 156 -10.17 -4.39 2.63
C TRP A 156 -9.43 -3.24 3.33
N SER A 157 -10.00 -2.02 3.36
CA SER A 157 -9.34 -0.80 3.87
C SER A 157 -10.08 -0.16 5.05
#